data_AF-A0A259B6S0-F1
#
_entry.id   AF-A0A259B6S0-F1
#
_cell.length_a   1.000
_cell.length_b   1.000
_cell.length_c   1.000
_cell.angle_alpha   90.00
_cell.angle_beta   90.00
_cell.angle_gamma   90.00
#
_symmetry.space_group_name_H-M   'P 1'
#
loop_
_entity.id
_entity.type
_entity.pdbx_description
1 polymer ?
#
loop_
_entity_poly.entity_id
_entity_poly.type
_entity_poly.pdbx_seq_one_letter_code
_entity_poly.pdbx_strand_id
1 'polypeptide(L)' 'MTTTWFTVGLLTDIPRLSAKVVRVHGTAIAIFRTQSDAVFALEDRCPHKQGPLSQG' A
#
# COMPACT_ATOMS: atom_id res chain seq x y z
N MET A 1 1.14 -6.27 -23.89
CA MET A 1 0.80 -6.46 -22.46
C MET A 1 -0.23 -5.42 -22.10
N THR A 2 -1.41 -5.84 -21.64
CA THR A 2 -2.49 -4.92 -21.25
C THR A 2 -2.30 -4.53 -19.79
N THR A 3 -2.03 -3.24 -19.55
CA THR A 3 -2.01 -2.70 -18.18
C THR A 3 -3.42 -2.76 -17.60
N THR A 4 -3.61 -3.59 -16.58
CA THR A 4 -4.90 -3.72 -15.89
C THR A 4 -4.87 -2.84 -14.65
N TRP A 5 -5.79 -1.89 -14.58
CA TRP A 5 -5.95 -0.98 -13.45
C TRP A 5 -7.01 -1.52 -12.49
N PHE A 6 -6.75 -1.40 -11.19
CA PHE A 6 -7.67 -1.80 -10.13
C PHE A 6 -7.96 -0.61 -9.22
N THR A 7 -9.24 -0.39 -8.93
CA THR A 7 -9.66 0.58 -7.91
C THR A 7 -9.47 -0.02 -6.53
N VAL A 8 -8.67 0.64 -5.69
CA VAL A 8 -8.31 0.18 -4.33
C VAL A 8 -8.92 1.02 -3.20
N GLY A 9 -9.65 2.09 -3.54
CA GLY A 9 -10.35 2.97 -2.60
C GLY A 9 -10.15 4.45 -2.91
N LEU A 10 -10.68 5.29 -2.03
CA LEU A 10 -10.48 6.74 -2.06
C LEU A 10 -9.19 7.11 -1.33
N LEU A 11 -8.57 8.24 -1.69
CA LEU A 11 -7.41 8.77 -0.97
C LEU A 11 -7.73 9.00 0.53
N THR A 12 -8.97 9.39 0.83
CA THR A 12 -9.46 9.63 2.19
C THR A 12 -9.62 8.36 3.02
N ASP A 13 -9.65 7.18 2.40
CA ASP A 13 -9.66 5.90 3.12
C ASP A 13 -8.31 5.63 3.80
N ILE A 14 -7.27 6.38 3.41
CA ILE A 14 -5.92 6.29 3.95
C ILE A 14 -5.63 7.61 4.65
N PRO A 15 -5.63 7.65 6.00
CA PRO A 15 -5.17 8.83 6.73
C PRO A 15 -3.74 9.21 6.32
N ARG A 16 -3.39 10.50 6.44
CA ARG A 16 -2.00 10.94 6.23
C ARG A 16 -1.08 10.22 7.22
N LEU A 17 0.12 9.87 6.77
CA LEU A 17 1.11 9.11 7.54
C LEU A 17 0.58 7.74 8.00
N SER A 18 -0.35 7.16 7.23
CA SER A 18 -0.89 5.82 7.45
C SER A 18 -0.74 4.97 6.20
N ALA A 19 -0.94 3.67 6.37
CA ALA A 19 -1.04 2.70 5.29
C ALA A 19 -2.44 2.09 5.19
N LYS A 20 -2.79 1.60 4.01
CA LYS A 20 -3.90 0.67 3.74
C LYS A 20 -3.33 -0.56 3.04
N VAL A 21 -3.71 -1.76 3.48
CA VAL A 21 -3.28 -3.01 2.86
C VAL A 21 -4.37 -3.53 1.93
N VAL A 22 -3.99 -3.89 0.71
CA VAL A 22 -4.85 -4.60 -0.25
C VAL A 22 -4.20 -5.90 -0.69
N ARG A 23 -5.00 -6.90 -1.08
CA ARG A 23 -4.50 -8.17 -1.60
C ARG A 23 -4.74 -8.27 -3.09
N VAL A 24 -3.67 -8.53 -3.84
CA VAL A 24 -3.70 -8.70 -5.30
C VAL A 24 -3.01 -10.02 -5.62
N HIS A 25 -3.75 -10.97 -6.21
CA HIS A 25 -3.24 -12.31 -6.56
C HIS A 25 -2.48 -13.02 -5.41
N GLY A 26 -2.93 -12.84 -4.17
CA GLY A 26 -2.31 -13.43 -2.97
C GLY A 26 -1.21 -12.58 -2.32
N THR A 27 -0.64 -11.61 -3.04
CA THR A 27 0.35 -10.67 -2.52
C THR A 27 -0.33 -9.55 -1.74
N ALA A 28 0.14 -9.28 -0.53
CA ALA A 28 -0.26 -8.10 0.24
C ALA A 28 0.52 -6.89 -0.23
N ILE A 29 -0.17 -5.81 -0.58
CA ILE A 29 0.39 -4.54 -1.04
C ILE A 29 0.02 -3.46 -0.03
N ALA A 30 1.02 -2.83 0.57
CA ALA A 30 0.85 -1.68 1.45
C ALA A 30 0.85 -0.40 0.63
N ILE A 31 -0.24 0.37 0.75
CA ILE A 31 -0.42 1.67 0.12
C ILE A 31 -0.22 2.74 1.19
N PHE A 32 0.85 3.52 1.08
CA PHE A 32 1.22 4.58 2.02
C PHE A 32 0.78 5.93 1.51
N ARG A 33 0.22 6.76 2.40
CA ARG A 33 -0.04 8.18 2.13
C ARG A 33 0.90 9.04 2.95
N THR A 34 1.71 9.87 2.30
CA THR A 34 2.62 10.78 2.97
C THR A 34 1.88 11.97 3.60
N GLN A 35 2.59 12.79 4.38
CA GLN A 35 2.07 14.06 4.90
C GLN A 35 1.62 15.03 3.79
N SER A 36 2.27 14.98 2.63
CA SER A 36 1.99 15.83 1.46
C SER A 36 1.01 15.19 0.45
N ASP A 37 0.27 14.16 0.86
CA ASP A 37 -0.68 13.43 0.02
C ASP A 37 -0.07 12.66 -1.16
N ALA A 38 1.25 12.44 -1.16
CA ALA A 38 1.86 11.51 -2.11
C ALA A 38 1.51 10.06 -1.74
N VAL A 39 1.34 9.22 -2.76
CA VAL A 39 0.93 7.82 -2.60
C VAL A 39 2.02 6.89 -3.13
N PHE A 40 2.40 5.91 -2.32
CA PHE A 40 3.36 4.87 -2.67
C PHE A 40 2.73 3.49 -2.44
N ALA A 41 3.07 2.52 -3.29
CA ALA A 41 2.61 1.15 -3.15
C ALA A 41 3.81 0.19 -3.20
N LEU A 42 3.92 -0.70 -2.22
CA LEU A 42 5.00 -1.66 -2.07
C LEU A 42 4.41 -3.01 -1.62
N GLU A 43 5.10 -4.12 -1.86
CA GLU A 43 4.78 -5.37 -1.16
C GLU A 43 4.84 -5.13 0.35
N ASP A 44 3.84 -5.61 1.10
CA ASP A 44 3.74 -5.42 2.55
C ASP A 44 4.69 -6.37 3.30
N ARG A 45 5.99 -6.24 3.01
CA ARG A 45 7.03 -7.13 3.49
C ARG A 45 8.36 -6.39 3.62
N CYS A 46 8.84 -6.28 4.85
CA CYS A 46 10.11 -5.66 5.16
C CYS A 46 11.27 -6.51 4.62
N PRO A 47 12.18 -5.96 3.78
CA PRO A 47 13.29 -6.73 3.22
C PRO A 47 14.30 -7.18 4.29
N HIS A 48 14.31 -6.54 5.47
CA HIS A 48 15.20 -6.88 6.58
C HIS A 48 14.59 -7.98 7.47
N LYS A 49 13.47 -7.68 8.15
CA LYS A 49 12.88 -8.58 9.17
C LYS A 49 11.67 -9.37 8.70
N GLN A 50 11.25 -9.23 7.45
CA GLN A 50 10.11 -9.95 6.85
C GLN A 50 8.74 -9.67 7.51
N GLY A 51 8.66 -8.72 8.45
CA GLY A 51 7.39 -8.23 9.01
C GLY A 51 6.65 -7.31 8.04
N PRO A 52 5.35 -7.04 8.29
CA PRO A 52 4.54 -6.14 7.46
C PRO A 52 5.05 -4.70 7.56
N LEU A 53 5.27 -4.06 6.40
CA LEU A 53 5.67 -2.65 6.35
C LEU A 53 4.56 -1.73 6.84
N SER A 54 3.30 -2.14 6.69
CA SER A 54 2.13 -1.35 7.09
C SER A 54 1.96 -1.19 8.60
N GLN A 55 2.74 -1.92 9.41
CA GLN A 55 2.70 -1.87 10.88
C GLN A 55 3.87 -1.07 11.47
N GLY A 56 4.69 -0.45 10.62
CA GLY A 56 5.78 0.43 11.02
C GLY A 56 5.36 1.89 11.21
#